data_AF-A0A950TAX6-F1
#
_entry.id   AF-A0A950TAX6-F1
#
_cell.length_a   1.000
_cell.length_b   1.000
_cell.length_c   1.000
_cell.angle_alpha   90.00
_cell.angle_beta   90.00
_cell.angle_gamma   90.00
#
_symmetry.space_group_name_H-M   'P 1'
#
loop_
_entity.id
_entity.type
_entity.pdbx_description
1 polymer ?
#
loop_
_entity_poly.entity_id
_entity_poly.type
_entity_poly.pdbx_seq_one_letter_code
_entity_poly.pdbx_strand_id
1 'polypeptide(L)' 'SRTKSCKITELAVRDVVHGRPVKNTEALSNPEALTLYKDLPDLRT' A
#
# COMPACT_ATOMS: atom_id res chain seq x y z
N SER A 1 -11.14 -3.03 -17.60
CA SER A 1 -10.58 -4.23 -16.93
C SER A 1 -9.71 -3.77 -15.78
N ARG A 2 -10.06 -4.06 -14.52
CA ARG A 2 -9.20 -3.71 -13.37
C ARG A 2 -7.91 -4.53 -13.51
N THR A 3 -6.84 -3.89 -13.94
CA THR A 3 -5.55 -4.54 -14.23
C THR A 3 -4.91 -5.02 -12.93
N LYS A 4 -4.09 -6.07 -13.00
CA LYS A 4 -3.46 -6.72 -11.83
C LYS A 4 -2.73 -5.71 -10.92
N SER A 5 -2.19 -4.63 -11.49
CA SER A 5 -1.50 -3.56 -10.79
C SER A 5 -2.37 -2.83 -9.75
N CYS A 6 -3.63 -2.49 -10.05
CA CYS A 6 -4.49 -1.82 -9.07
C CYS A 6 -4.79 -2.71 -7.85
N LYS A 7 -4.93 -4.02 -8.06
CA LYS A 7 -5.16 -4.98 -6.97
C LYS A 7 -3.93 -5.10 -6.06
N ILE A 8 -2.72 -5.03 -6.62
CA ILE A 8 -1.48 -5.07 -5.85
C ILE A 8 -1.36 -3.81 -4.98
N THR A 9 -1.68 -2.63 -5.52
CA THR A 9 -1.68 -1.36 -4.78
C THR A 9 -2.67 -1.37 -3.61
N GLU A 10 -3.90 -1.81 -3.83
CA GLU A 10 -4.93 -1.85 -2.77
C GLU A 10 -4.51 -2.76 -1.60
N LEU A 11 -3.92 -3.92 -1.90
CA LEU A 11 -3.39 -4.83 -0.88
C LEU A 11 -2.22 -4.21 -0.11
N ALA A 12 -1.28 -3.55 -0.82
CA ALA A 12 -0.13 -2.91 -0.22
C ALA A 12 -0.51 -1.77 0.74
N VAL A 13 -1.46 -0.90 0.35
CA VAL A 13 -1.95 0.18 1.20
C VAL A 13 -2.62 -0.38 2.45
N ARG A 14 -3.45 -1.41 2.30
CA ARG A 14 -4.10 -2.08 3.43
C ARG A 14 -3.09 -2.67 4.42
N ASP A 15 -2.06 -3.35 3.93
CA ASP A 15 -1.01 -3.93 4.79
C ASP A 15 -0.24 -2.84 5.53
N VAL A 16 0.09 -1.72 4.88
CA VAL A 16 0.73 -0.55 5.53
C VAL A 16 -0.11 0.01 6.67
N VAL A 17 -1.41 0.25 6.42
CA VAL A 17 -2.32 0.80 7.43
C VAL A 17 -2.41 -0.11 8.66
N HIS A 18 -2.40 -1.43 8.46
CA HIS A 18 -2.41 -2.41 9.56
C HIS A 18 -1.01 -2.75 10.11
N GLY A 19 0.05 -2.06 9.68
CA GLY A 19 1.42 -2.31 10.14
C GLY A 19 2.00 -3.67 9.73
N ARG A 20 1.45 -4.32 8.70
CA ARG A 20 1.92 -5.60 8.17
C ARG A 20 3.02 -5.38 7.13
N PRO A 21 3.95 -6.33 6.96
CA PRO A 21 5.00 -6.22 5.95
C PRO A 21 4.41 -6.31 4.53
N VAL A 22 4.67 -5.29 3.70
CA VAL A 22 4.26 -5.28 2.29
C VAL A 22 5.27 -6.08 1.47
N LYS A 23 4.80 -7.17 0.84
CA LYS A 23 5.66 -8.08 0.06
C LYS A 23 5.87 -7.69 -1.40
N ASN A 24 5.00 -6.85 -1.96
CA ASN A 24 4.94 -6.59 -3.41
C ASN A 24 5.40 -5.17 -3.75
N THR A 25 6.32 -4.59 -2.99
CA THR A 25 6.81 -3.22 -3.19
C THR A 25 7.52 -3.04 -4.53
N GLU A 26 8.21 -4.07 -5.02
CA GLU A 26 8.87 -4.10 -6.33
C GLU A 26 7.89 -3.99 -7.52
N ALA A 27 6.62 -4.36 -7.32
CA ALA A 27 5.58 -4.24 -8.33
C ALA A 27 4.93 -2.84 -8.36
N LEU A 28 5.30 -1.97 -7.43
CA LEU A 28 4.82 -0.59 -7.39
C LEU A 28 5.82 0.32 -8.09
N SER A 29 5.32 1.20 -8.95
CA SER A 29 6.17 2.22 -9.59
C SER A 29 6.67 3.29 -8.60
N ASN A 30 6.05 3.39 -7.42
CA ASN A 30 6.44 4.31 -6.34
C ASN A 30 6.17 3.62 -4.98
N PRO A 31 7.09 2.77 -4.50
CA PRO A 31 6.94 2.11 -3.21
C PRO A 31 7.09 3.08 -2.03
N GLU A 32 7.85 4.17 -2.16
CA GLU A 32 8.03 5.17 -1.10
C GLU A 32 6.73 5.90 -0.73
N ALA A 33 5.79 6.03 -1.68
CA ALA A 33 4.46 6.59 -1.42
C ALA A 33 3.69 5.81 -0.34
N LEU A 34 3.97 4.52 -0.13
CA LEU A 34 3.35 3.74 0.94
C LEU A 34 3.66 4.32 2.33
N THR A 35 4.84 4.89 2.53
CA THR A 35 5.22 5.51 3.81
C THR A 35 4.31 6.69 4.16
N LEU A 36 3.82 7.42 3.15
CA LEU A 36 2.88 8.52 3.35
C LEU A 36 1.58 8.03 3.99
N TYR A 37 1.09 6.84 3.59
CA TYR A 37 -0.13 6.25 4.16
C TYR A 37 0.03 5.71 5.57
N LYS A 38 1.26 5.33 5.98
CA LYS A 38 1.55 4.88 7.35
C LYS A 38 1.35 5.99 8.39
N ASP A 39 1.64 7.22 7.99
CA ASP A 39 1.62 8.39 8.87
C ASP A 39 0.29 9.16 8.81
N LEU A 40 -0.67 8.74 7.97
CA LEU A 40 -1.97 9.38 7.86
C LEU A 40 -2.85 9.07 9.09
N PRO A 41 -3.15 10.06 9.95
CA PRO A 41 -3.96 9.84 11.15
C PRO A 41 -5.37 9.36 10.83
N ASP A 42 -5.96 9.82 9.72
CA ASP A 42 -7.29 9.40 9.24
C ASP A 42 -7.37 7.91 8.85
N LEU A 43 -6.22 7.27 8.57
CA LEU A 43 -6.19 5.84 8.24
C LEU A 43 -5.90 4.96 9.45
N ARG A 44 -5.52 5.54 10.59
CA ARG A 44 -5.29 4.82 11.85
C ARG A 44 -6.66 4.53 12.46
N THR A 45 -7.22 3.38 12.09
CA THR A 45 -8.48 2.82 12.63
C THR A 45 -8.23 1.93 13.83
#